data_AF-A0A653Y953-F1
#
_entry.id   AF-A0A653Y953-F1
#
_cell.length_a   1.000
_cell.length_b   1.000
_cell.length_c   1.000
_cell.angle_alpha   90.00
_cell.angle_beta   90.00
_cell.angle_gamma   90.00
#
_symmetry.space_group_name_H-M   'P 1'
#
loop_
_entity.id
_entity.type
_entity.pdbx_description
1 polymer ?
#
loop_
_entity_poly.entity_id
_entity_poly.type
_entity_poly.pdbx_seq_one_letter_code
_entity_poly.pdbx_strand_id
1 'polypeptide(L)'
;MATDKQELAVQIYVANRGISKAEAMRRAGYADATARNPKNLTGSLSWEELMESYLPDDKLVKTHQQLLDAKRLDTEVFPIGLDEMVIKKLLEEAGCVIRHYELIMTGKNPGIHVWFWAPDQAARRGALDLAYKLKGKMTQKVEHSGTVPVAMVEFLGDDGPASSTNPVS
;
A
#
# COMPACT_ATOMS: atom_id res chain seq x y z
N MET A 1 30.31 4.20 10.29
CA MET A 1 30.08 3.15 11.32
C MET A 1 28.89 3.56 12.17
N ALA A 2 27.82 2.79 12.05
CA ALA A 2 26.61 3.01 12.84
C ALA A 2 26.84 2.66 14.31
N THR A 3 26.12 3.35 15.18
CA THR A 3 26.08 2.99 16.61
C THR A 3 25.04 1.91 16.85
N ASP A 4 25.23 1.08 17.87
CA ASP A 4 24.29 0.00 18.26
C ASP A 4 22.84 0.50 18.39
N LYS A 5 22.65 1.73 18.89
CA LYS A 5 21.32 2.36 18.99
C LYS A 5 20.71 2.67 17.62
N GLN A 6 21.51 3.09 16.64
CA GLN A 6 21.04 3.33 15.27
C GLN A 6 20.66 2.01 14.59
N GLU A 7 21.49 0.97 14.75
CA GLU A 7 21.21 -0.36 14.23
C GLU A 7 19.90 -0.92 14.79
N LEU A 8 19.72 -0.85 16.11
CA LEU A 8 18.51 -1.30 16.77
C LEU A 8 17.28 -0.52 16.31
N ALA A 9 17.39 0.81 16.15
CA ALA A 9 16.30 1.64 15.65
C ALA A 9 15.90 1.25 14.21
N VAL A 10 16.89 0.98 13.34
CA VAL A 10 16.66 0.49 11.97
C VAL A 10 15.96 -0.87 11.99
N GLN A 11 16.47 -1.83 12.76
CA GLN A 11 15.89 -3.18 12.86
C GLN A 11 14.44 -3.12 13.34
N ILE A 12 14.16 -2.33 14.37
CA ILE A 12 12.79 -2.16 14.87
C ILE A 12 11.90 -1.54 13.80
N TYR A 13 12.38 -0.51 13.09
CA TYR A 13 11.60 0.15 12.04
C TYR A 13 11.30 -0.77 10.85
N VAL A 14 12.30 -1.52 10.37
CA VAL A 14 12.17 -2.42 9.21
C VAL A 14 11.32 -3.65 9.55
N ALA A 15 11.46 -4.20 10.75
CA ALA A 15 10.73 -5.41 11.17
C ALA A 15 9.25 -5.15 11.50
N ASN A 16 8.87 -3.92 11.88
CA ASN A 16 7.51 -3.60 12.33
C ASN A 16 6.79 -2.71 11.31
N ARG A 17 5.86 -3.30 10.54
CA ARG A 17 5.00 -2.49 9.67
C ARG A 17 4.11 -1.55 10.49
N GLY A 18 4.09 -0.27 10.11
CA GLY A 18 3.15 0.72 10.64
C GLY A 18 3.64 1.55 11.82
N ILE A 19 4.83 1.29 12.37
CA ILE A 19 5.39 2.17 13.41
C ILE A 19 6.07 3.38 12.78
N SER A 20 6.01 4.52 13.48
CA SER A 20 6.72 5.72 13.06
C SER A 20 8.22 5.61 13.37
N LYS A 21 9.05 6.36 12.64
CA LYS A 21 10.50 6.43 12.91
C LYS A 21 10.80 6.91 14.33
N ALA A 22 10.01 7.86 14.84
CA ALA A 22 10.09 8.36 16.21
C ALA A 22 9.79 7.26 17.24
N GLU A 23 8.80 6.41 16.98
CA GLU A 23 8.47 5.26 17.84
C GLU A 23 9.60 4.23 17.82
N ALA A 24 10.17 3.92 16.65
CA ALA A 24 11.32 3.02 16.56
C ALA A 24 12.54 3.53 17.34
N MET A 25 12.82 4.84 17.27
CA MET A 25 13.87 5.49 18.08
C MET A 25 13.60 5.39 19.58
N ARG A 26 12.35 5.63 20.04
CA ARG A 26 12.02 5.48 21.47
C ARG A 26 12.26 4.05 21.94
N ARG A 27 11.87 3.05 21.17
CA ARG A 27 12.11 1.63 21.47
C ARG A 27 13.60 1.25 21.46
N ALA A 28 14.41 1.93 20.66
CA ALA A 28 15.86 1.77 20.64
C ALA A 28 16.59 2.53 21.76
N GLY A 29 15.86 3.19 22.69
CA GLY A 29 16.45 3.86 23.85
C GLY A 29 16.99 5.27 23.55
N TYR A 30 16.43 5.95 22.56
CA TYR A 30 16.63 7.39 22.38
C TYR A 30 15.75 8.19 23.34
N ALA A 31 16.26 9.34 23.80
CA ALA A 31 15.47 10.29 24.56
C ALA A 31 14.31 10.84 23.73
N ASP A 32 13.18 11.13 24.39
CA ASP A 32 11.97 11.65 23.76
C ASP A 32 12.22 12.92 22.92
N ALA A 33 13.05 13.83 23.43
CA ALA A 33 13.43 15.05 22.71
C ALA A 33 14.12 14.75 21.37
N THR A 34 15.00 13.74 21.34
CA THR A 34 15.70 13.31 20.13
C THR A 34 14.77 12.55 19.19
N ALA A 35 13.92 11.67 19.71
CA ALA A 35 12.96 10.90 18.92
C ALA A 35 11.89 11.78 18.25
N ARG A 36 11.58 12.95 18.81
CA ARG A 36 10.70 13.96 18.19
C ARG A 36 11.27 14.58 16.90
N ASN A 37 12.57 14.41 16.63
CA ASN A 37 13.19 14.84 15.39
C ASN A 37 13.89 13.68 14.65
N PRO A 38 13.13 12.77 14.00
CA PRO A 38 13.70 11.61 13.31
C PRO A 38 14.63 11.94 12.13
N LYS A 39 14.59 13.17 11.62
CA LYS A 39 15.44 13.60 10.50
C LYS A 39 16.92 13.49 10.83
N ASN A 40 17.29 13.71 12.09
CA ASN A 40 18.67 13.60 12.56
C ASN A 40 19.20 12.16 12.42
N LEU A 41 18.33 11.16 12.56
CA LEU A 41 18.69 9.77 12.32
C LEU A 41 18.69 9.48 10.82
N THR A 42 17.61 9.80 10.11
CA THR A 42 17.41 9.37 8.71
C THR A 42 18.28 10.08 7.69
N GLY A 43 18.79 11.27 8.03
CA GLY A 43 19.75 12.01 7.19
C GLY A 43 21.20 11.79 7.61
N SER A 44 21.47 10.86 8.54
CA SER A 44 22.84 10.53 8.93
C SER A 44 23.45 9.52 7.96
N LEU A 45 24.75 9.65 7.70
CA LEU A 45 25.50 8.70 6.86
C LEU A 45 25.36 7.26 7.38
N SER A 46 25.39 7.06 8.70
CA SER A 46 25.19 5.75 9.32
C SER A 46 23.84 5.11 8.98
N TRP A 47 22.79 5.91 8.82
CA TRP A 47 21.49 5.40 8.40
C TRP A 47 21.50 4.97 6.94
N GLU A 48 22.14 5.74 6.07
CA GLU A 48 22.32 5.40 4.66
C GLU A 48 23.11 4.10 4.50
N GLU A 49 24.24 3.96 5.21
CA GLU A 49 25.05 2.72 5.27
C GLU A 49 24.20 1.50 5.70
N LEU A 50 23.35 1.68 6.72
CA LEU A 50 22.46 0.61 7.17
C LEU A 50 21.35 0.30 6.16
N MET A 51 20.74 1.31 5.55
CA MET A 51 19.73 1.08 4.51
C MET A 51 20.31 0.31 3.34
N GLU A 52 21.53 0.64 2.90
CA GLU A 52 22.20 -0.11 1.83
C GLU A 52 22.47 -1.57 2.24
N SER A 53 22.81 -1.83 3.50
CA SER A 53 23.00 -3.19 4.02
C SER A 53 21.70 -4.01 4.06
N TYR A 54 20.59 -3.42 4.53
CA TYR A 54 19.31 -4.14 4.68
C TYR A 54 18.47 -4.17 3.39
N LEU A 55 18.51 -3.09 2.61
CA LEU A 55 17.69 -2.82 1.43
C LEU A 55 18.55 -2.22 0.30
N PRO A 56 19.56 -2.96 -0.21
CA PRO A 56 20.41 -2.47 -1.29
C PRO A 56 19.59 -2.19 -2.56
N ASP A 57 19.97 -1.15 -3.28
CA ASP A 57 19.24 -0.68 -4.47
C ASP A 57 19.12 -1.78 -5.54
N ASP A 58 20.16 -2.57 -5.76
CA ASP A 58 20.14 -3.68 -6.71
C ASP A 58 19.04 -4.71 -6.38
N LYS A 59 18.83 -4.99 -5.09
CA LYS A 59 17.79 -5.90 -4.64
C LYS A 59 16.41 -5.29 -4.79
N LEU A 60 16.27 -3.97 -4.55
CA LEU A 60 15.02 -3.26 -4.78
C LEU A 60 14.64 -3.31 -6.26
N VAL A 61 15.57 -3.00 -7.18
CA VAL A 61 15.34 -3.04 -8.63
C VAL A 61 14.97 -4.45 -9.09
N LYS A 62 15.71 -5.47 -8.63
CA LYS A 62 15.42 -6.87 -8.98
C LYS A 62 14.04 -7.31 -8.48
N THR A 63 13.69 -6.98 -7.24
CA THR A 63 12.38 -7.32 -6.67
C THR A 63 11.26 -6.56 -7.40
N HIS A 64 11.52 -5.31 -7.77
CA HIS A 64 10.58 -4.51 -8.54
C HIS A 64 10.28 -5.10 -9.91
N GLN A 65 11.31 -5.60 -10.62
CA GLN A 65 11.13 -6.32 -11.87
C GLN A 65 10.29 -7.59 -11.66
N GLN A 66 10.55 -8.36 -10.60
CA GLN A 66 9.74 -9.55 -10.27
C GLN A 66 8.26 -9.21 -10.02
N LEU A 67 7.97 -8.06 -9.42
CA LEU A 67 6.58 -7.60 -9.22
C LEU A 67 5.90 -7.19 -10.54
N LEU A 68 6.65 -6.59 -11.48
CA LEU A 68 6.14 -6.31 -12.84
C LEU A 68 5.81 -7.59 -13.61
N ASP A 69 6.57 -8.65 -13.37
CA ASP A 69 6.37 -9.95 -14.01
C ASP A 69 5.49 -10.90 -13.19
N ALA A 70 4.96 -10.44 -12.04
CA ALA A 70 4.24 -11.29 -11.09
C ALA A 70 3.05 -12.00 -11.74
N LYS A 71 2.90 -13.28 -11.40
CA LYS A 71 1.82 -14.14 -11.85
C LYS A 71 1.23 -14.87 -10.66
N ARG A 72 -0.07 -15.10 -10.68
CA ARG A 72 -0.78 -15.93 -9.70
C ARG A 72 -1.25 -17.22 -10.35
N LEU A 73 -1.33 -18.28 -9.57
CA LEU A 73 -1.98 -19.52 -10.00
C LEU A 73 -3.49 -19.31 -9.89
N ASP A 74 -4.20 -19.55 -10.98
CA ASP A 74 -5.66 -19.48 -11.03
C ASP A 74 -6.22 -20.78 -11.62
N THR A 75 -7.51 -21.02 -11.39
CA THR A 75 -8.20 -22.22 -11.88
C THR A 75 -9.58 -21.84 -12.38
N GLU A 76 -9.89 -22.25 -13.61
CA GLU A 76 -11.21 -22.05 -14.21
C GLU A 76 -11.79 -23.36 -14.69
N VAL A 77 -13.12 -23.45 -14.63
CA VAL A 77 -13.88 -24.64 -15.05
C VAL A 77 -14.67 -24.29 -16.30
N PHE A 78 -14.37 -24.97 -17.40
CA PHE A 78 -15.05 -24.80 -18.68
C PHE A 78 -16.09 -25.90 -18.90
N PRO A 79 -17.16 -25.61 -19.67
CA PRO A 79 -18.19 -26.58 -19.97
C PRO A 79 -17.66 -27.76 -20.80
N ILE A 80 -18.22 -28.94 -20.54
CA ILE A 80 -17.92 -30.16 -21.29
C ILE A 80 -18.39 -29.99 -22.73
N GLY A 81 -17.47 -30.17 -23.68
CA GLY A 81 -17.74 -30.00 -25.12
C GLY A 81 -17.17 -28.72 -25.72
N LEU A 82 -16.58 -27.83 -24.91
CA LEU A 82 -15.77 -26.74 -25.43
C LEU A 82 -14.41 -27.28 -25.89
N ASP A 83 -14.02 -26.94 -27.12
CA ASP A 83 -12.74 -27.36 -27.71
C ASP A 83 -11.56 -26.75 -26.94
N GLU A 84 -10.57 -27.58 -26.62
CA GLU A 84 -9.33 -27.19 -25.97
C GLU A 84 -8.60 -26.08 -26.75
N MET A 85 -8.70 -26.06 -28.08
CA MET A 85 -8.10 -24.99 -28.89
C MET A 85 -8.74 -23.63 -28.61
N VAL A 86 -10.06 -23.61 -28.41
CA VAL A 86 -10.81 -22.39 -28.08
C VAL A 86 -10.44 -21.91 -26.68
N ILE A 87 -10.39 -22.83 -25.71
CA ILE A 87 -9.94 -22.53 -24.33
C ILE A 87 -8.53 -21.94 -24.35
N LYS A 88 -7.62 -22.57 -25.11
CA LYS A 88 -6.24 -22.11 -25.23
C LYS A 88 -6.15 -20.70 -25.79
N LYS A 89 -6.86 -20.43 -26.88
CA LYS A 89 -6.89 -19.11 -27.51
C LYS A 89 -7.44 -18.03 -26.56
N LEU A 90 -8.53 -18.32 -25.85
CA LEU A 90 -9.12 -17.38 -24.88
C LEU A 90 -8.14 -17.02 -23.76
N LEU A 91 -7.44 -18.02 -23.20
CA LEU A 91 -6.47 -17.79 -22.14
C LEU A 91 -5.21 -17.08 -22.64
N GLU A 92 -4.73 -17.38 -23.85
CA GLU A 92 -3.61 -16.68 -24.47
C GLU A 92 -3.93 -15.20 -24.76
N GLU A 93 -5.13 -14.91 -25.27
CA GLU A 93 -5.61 -13.52 -25.49
C GLU A 93 -5.71 -12.73 -24.17
N ALA A 94 -6.07 -13.39 -23.08
CA ALA A 94 -6.07 -12.80 -21.74
C ALA A 94 -4.66 -12.62 -21.13
N GLY A 95 -3.60 -13.08 -21.83
CA GLY A 95 -2.23 -13.05 -21.33
C GLY A 95 -1.93 -14.11 -20.27
N CYS A 96 -2.74 -15.16 -20.19
CA CYS A 96 -2.55 -16.28 -19.28
C CYS A 96 -1.65 -17.36 -19.89
N VAL A 97 -0.94 -18.10 -19.03
CA VAL A 97 -0.08 -19.22 -19.46
C VAL A 97 -0.61 -20.51 -18.86
N ILE A 98 -1.15 -21.39 -19.70
CA ILE A 98 -1.73 -22.68 -19.31
C ILE A 98 -0.63 -23.62 -18.82
N ARG A 99 -0.94 -24.39 -17.77
CA ARG A 99 -0.04 -25.42 -17.22
C ARG A 99 -0.62 -26.81 -17.30
N HIS A 100 -1.90 -26.95 -17.00
CA HIS A 100 -2.53 -28.25 -16.94
C HIS A 100 -4.01 -28.15 -17.29
N TYR A 101 -4.53 -29.20 -17.90
CA TYR A 101 -5.93 -29.40 -18.21
C TYR A 101 -6.33 -30.78 -17.71
N GLU A 102 -7.49 -30.87 -17.08
CA GLU A 102 -8.07 -32.13 -16.63
C GLU A 102 -9.57 -32.12 -16.89
N LEU A 103 -10.06 -33.15 -17.58
CA LEU A 103 -11.49 -33.36 -17.77
C LEU A 103 -12.03 -34.16 -16.59
N ILE A 104 -12.89 -33.53 -15.80
CA ILE A 104 -13.57 -34.16 -14.68
C ILE A 104 -15.03 -34.39 -15.06
N MET A 105 -15.38 -35.66 -15.28
CA MET A 105 -16.74 -36.07 -15.68
C MET A 105 -17.67 -36.35 -14.49
N THR A 106 -17.12 -36.54 -13.29
CA THR A 106 -17.86 -36.96 -12.09
C THR A 106 -17.54 -36.07 -10.90
N GLY A 107 -18.54 -35.71 -10.09
CA GLY A 107 -18.37 -34.90 -8.88
C GLY A 107 -19.24 -33.64 -8.84
N LYS A 108 -18.90 -32.72 -7.93
CA LYS A 108 -19.70 -31.49 -7.70
C LYS A 108 -19.59 -30.46 -8.83
N ASN A 109 -18.44 -30.38 -9.50
CA ASN A 109 -18.17 -29.45 -10.61
C ASN A 109 -17.59 -30.21 -11.83
N PRO A 110 -18.44 -30.93 -12.59
CA PRO A 110 -18.00 -31.58 -13.82
C PRO A 110 -17.67 -30.53 -14.88
N GLY A 111 -16.56 -30.71 -15.59
CA GLY A 111 -16.03 -29.73 -16.53
C GLY A 111 -14.57 -29.96 -16.88
N ILE A 112 -14.04 -29.12 -17.77
CA ILE A 112 -12.62 -29.06 -18.07
C ILE A 112 -12.00 -28.08 -17.07
N HIS A 113 -11.23 -28.59 -16.12
CA HIS A 113 -10.49 -27.80 -15.14
C HIS A 113 -9.18 -27.39 -15.77
N VAL A 114 -8.90 -26.08 -15.77
CA VAL A 114 -7.69 -25.52 -16.37
C VAL A 114 -6.93 -24.74 -15.31
N TRP A 115 -5.70 -25.16 -15.07
CA TRP A 115 -4.76 -24.44 -14.21
C TRP A 115 -3.83 -23.61 -15.07
N PHE A 116 -3.78 -22.31 -14.78
CA PHE A 116 -2.98 -21.36 -15.54
C PHE A 116 -2.37 -20.30 -14.65
N TRP A 117 -1.31 -19.67 -15.16
CA TRP A 117 -0.74 -18.48 -14.57
C TRP A 117 -1.45 -17.27 -15.13
N ALA A 118 -2.16 -16.55 -14.27
CA ALA A 118 -2.74 -15.25 -14.58
C ALA A 118 -1.77 -14.13 -14.17
N PRO A 119 -1.69 -13.01 -14.91
CA PRO A 119 -0.95 -11.84 -14.46
C PRO A 119 -1.53 -11.30 -13.14
N ASP A 120 -0.70 -11.11 -12.12
CA ASP A 120 -1.14 -10.52 -10.85
C ASP A 120 -1.26 -9.00 -11.00
N GLN A 121 -2.46 -8.56 -11.34
CA GLN A 121 -2.75 -7.14 -11.58
C GLN A 121 -2.54 -6.27 -10.34
N ALA A 122 -2.74 -6.80 -9.13
CA ALA A 122 -2.55 -6.03 -7.90
C ALA A 122 -1.07 -5.77 -7.64
N ALA A 123 -0.23 -6.80 -7.73
CA ALA A 123 1.22 -6.67 -7.60
C ALA A 123 1.81 -5.79 -8.71
N ARG A 124 1.40 -6.01 -9.96
CA ARG A 124 1.87 -5.24 -11.13
C ARG A 124 1.48 -3.78 -11.04
N ARG A 125 0.26 -3.45 -10.61
CA ARG A 125 -0.17 -2.06 -10.42
C ARG A 125 0.73 -1.34 -9.42
N GLY A 126 0.99 -1.94 -8.26
CA GLY A 126 1.86 -1.34 -7.25
C GLY A 126 3.28 -1.10 -7.76
N ALA A 127 3.81 -2.03 -8.56
CA ALA A 127 5.10 -1.85 -9.22
C ALA A 127 5.05 -0.75 -10.29
N LEU A 128 4.03 -0.71 -11.15
CA LEU A 128 3.90 0.33 -12.16
C LEU A 128 3.78 1.74 -11.53
N ASP A 129 2.99 1.90 -10.47
CA ASP A 129 2.84 3.17 -9.77
C ASP A 129 4.19 3.67 -9.22
N LEU A 130 4.98 2.78 -8.62
CA LEU A 130 6.33 3.09 -8.16
C LEU A 130 7.27 3.43 -9.33
N ALA A 131 7.21 2.71 -10.44
CA ALA A 131 8.01 2.99 -11.64
C ALA A 131 7.70 4.38 -12.23
N TYR A 132 6.42 4.77 -12.28
CA TYR A 132 6.02 6.09 -12.75
C TYR A 132 6.46 7.21 -11.81
N LYS A 133 6.43 6.98 -10.49
CA LYS A 133 6.97 7.91 -9.49
C LYS A 133 8.48 8.10 -9.66
N LEU A 134 9.24 7.02 -9.81
CA LEU A 134 10.69 7.07 -10.04
C LEU A 134 11.05 7.81 -11.33
N LYS A 135 10.24 7.65 -12.39
CA LYS A 135 10.41 8.38 -13.66
C LYS A 135 9.94 9.83 -13.61
N GLY A 136 9.44 10.32 -12.47
CA GLY A 136 8.89 11.67 -12.33
C GLY A 136 7.63 11.94 -13.15
N LYS A 137 6.97 10.89 -13.66
CA LYS A 137 5.78 10.99 -14.54
C LYS A 137 4.46 11.01 -13.76
N MET A 138 4.49 10.66 -12.48
CA MET A 138 3.33 10.68 -11.59
C MET A 138 3.35 11.96 -10.75
N THR A 139 2.83 13.06 -11.29
CA THR A 139 2.64 14.32 -10.56
C THR A 139 1.30 14.32 -9.84
N GLN A 140 1.31 14.22 -8.51
CA GLN A 140 0.28 14.84 -7.69
C GLN A 140 0.96 15.81 -6.72
N LYS A 141 1.17 17.04 -7.20
CA LYS A 141 1.23 18.19 -6.30
C LYS A 141 -0.21 18.57 -5.97
N VAL A 142 -0.72 18.14 -4.82
CA VAL A 142 -1.87 18.81 -4.21
C VAL A 142 -1.29 19.76 -3.16
N GLU A 143 -0.98 20.98 -3.58
CA GLU A 143 -0.61 22.05 -2.66
C GLU A 143 -1.86 22.42 -1.86
N HIS A 144 -1.92 22.04 -0.58
CA HIS A 144 -2.91 22.57 0.35
C HIS A 144 -2.39 23.91 0.90
N SER A 145 -2.64 25.01 0.19
CA SER A 145 -2.55 26.35 0.77
C SER A 145 -3.82 26.62 1.60
N GLY A 146 -3.92 25.97 2.75
CA GLY A 146 -5.02 26.18 3.70
C GLY A 146 -4.79 27.43 4.55
N THR A 147 -4.94 28.62 3.97
CA THR A 147 -5.23 29.82 4.78
C THR A 147 -6.65 29.66 5.30
N VAL A 148 -6.80 29.20 6.54
CA VAL A 148 -8.11 29.15 7.20
C VAL A 148 -8.46 30.57 7.63
N PRO A 149 -9.53 31.23 7.10
CA PRO A 149 -9.99 32.47 7.69
C PRO A 149 -10.62 32.15 9.05
N VAL A 150 -10.04 32.71 10.11
CA VAL A 150 -10.64 32.72 11.45
C VAL A 150 -11.86 33.62 11.37
N ALA A 151 -13.05 33.04 11.26
CA ALA A 151 -14.30 33.77 11.46
C ALA A 151 -14.42 34.09 12.96
N MET A 152 -14.32 35.38 13.30
CA MET A 152 -14.73 35.88 14.62
C MET A 152 -16.21 35.57 14.82
N VAL A 153 -16.52 34.70 15.79
CA VAL A 153 -17.88 34.53 16.29
C VAL A 153 -18.07 35.62 17.35
N GLU A 154 -18.76 36.69 16.99
CA GLU A 154 -19.23 37.67 17.97
C GLU A 154 -20.30 37.02 18.85
N PHE A 155 -19.94 36.83 20.13
CA PHE A 155 -20.86 36.50 21.21
C PHE A 155 -21.65 37.77 21.57
N LEU A 156 -22.93 37.83 21.22
CA LEU A 156 -23.85 38.80 21.80
C LEU A 156 -24.63 38.12 22.94
N GLY A 157 -24.29 38.51 24.18
CA GLY A 157 -25.15 38.37 25.35
C GLY A 157 -26.44 39.18 25.15
N ASP A 158 -27.58 38.61 25.48
CA ASP A 158 -28.27 38.68 26.78
C ASP A 158 -29.30 39.82 26.80
N ASP A 159 -30.54 39.44 27.12
CA ASP A 159 -31.54 40.19 27.91
C ASP A 159 -32.97 39.75 27.52
N GLY A 160 -33.65 39.09 28.46
CA GLY A 160 -35.13 38.95 28.48
C GLY A 160 -35.83 40.32 28.67
N PRO A 161 -37.16 40.41 28.93
CA PRO A 161 -37.88 39.55 29.89
C PRO A 161 -39.41 39.30 29.64
N ALA A 162 -39.98 38.47 30.54
CA ALA A 162 -41.31 38.53 31.19
C ALA A 162 -42.66 38.43 30.41
N SER A 163 -43.37 37.31 30.65
CA SER A 163 -44.72 37.21 31.27
C SER A 163 -45.81 38.27 30.97
N SER A 164 -46.97 37.86 30.42
CA SER A 164 -48.25 37.72 31.16
C SER A 164 -49.53 37.62 30.26
N THR A 165 -50.47 36.78 30.73
CA THR A 165 -51.95 36.82 30.63
C THR A 165 -52.72 36.69 29.30
N ASN A 166 -53.61 35.68 29.27
CA ASN A 166 -54.85 35.54 28.48
C ASN A 166 -55.87 36.67 28.82
N PRO A 167 -56.92 36.92 27.99
CA PRO A 167 -58.19 36.20 28.20
C PRO A 167 -59.03 35.85 26.93
N VAL A 168 -59.82 34.79 27.12
CA VAL A 168 -61.15 34.42 26.60
C VAL A 168 -61.91 35.47 25.75
N SER A 169 -62.37 35.03 24.58
CA SER A 169 -63.79 35.05 24.14
C SER A 169 -63.96 34.12 22.94
#